data_AF-A0A1B6LAY3-F1
#
_entry.id   AF-A0A1B6LAY3-F1
#
_cell.length_a   1.000
_cell.length_b   1.000
_cell.length_c   1.000
_cell.angle_alpha   90.00
_cell.angle_beta   90.00
_cell.angle_gamma   90.00
#
_symmetry.space_group_name_H-M   'P 1'
#
loop_
_entity.id
_entity.type
_entity.pdbx_description
1 polymer ?
#
loop_
_entity_poly.entity_id
_entity_poly.type
_entity_poly.pdbx_seq_one_letter_code
_entity_poly.pdbx_strand_id
1 'polypeptide(L)'
;NTVGPVKSDPVPNALNISIHCFATLCEGQVMALGLENGIIRLVHCEDGVVDMTQYYDLPMHDCEQGAVRRLITSCDGSYLYSCGADGNVFSYTINHWPFVSPTPSSMATREGSIYVSASIPKDVVADMSGETQPSLEQTKRDAEKLLQLKLAEERKETV
;
A
#
# COMPACT_ATOMS: atom_id res chain seq x y z
N ASN A 1 -19.73 -9.24 32.39
CA ASN A 1 -18.46 -9.93 32.07
C ASN A 1 -17.98 -9.52 30.70
N THR A 2 -17.20 -8.44 30.62
CA THR A 2 -16.45 -8.10 29.40
C THR A 2 -15.18 -8.93 29.40
N VAL A 3 -15.17 -10.00 28.60
CA VAL A 3 -13.97 -10.80 28.38
C VAL A 3 -12.94 -9.88 27.73
N GLY A 4 -11.78 -9.73 28.39
CA GLY A 4 -10.68 -8.93 27.87
C GLY A 4 -10.10 -9.51 26.57
N PRO A 5 -9.10 -8.85 25.96
CA PRO A 5 -8.45 -9.38 24.76
C PRO A 5 -7.91 -10.79 25.02
N VAL A 6 -8.24 -11.72 24.12
CA VAL A 6 -7.92 -13.15 24.26
C VAL A 6 -6.46 -13.43 23.89
N LYS A 7 -5.86 -12.62 23.02
CA LYS A 7 -4.49 -12.77 22.53
C LYS A 7 -3.93 -11.42 22.09
N SER A 8 -2.63 -11.24 22.25
CA SER A 8 -1.86 -10.12 21.68
C SER A 8 -0.53 -10.65 21.19
N ASP A 9 -0.26 -10.52 19.90
CA ASP A 9 1.01 -10.93 19.29
C ASP A 9 1.78 -9.68 18.83
N PRO A 10 3.06 -9.53 19.22
CA PRO A 10 3.89 -8.44 18.71
C PRO A 10 4.18 -8.65 17.23
N VAL A 11 4.20 -7.56 16.46
CA VAL A 11 4.57 -7.57 15.05
C VAL A 11 6.09 -7.37 14.94
N PRO A 12 6.86 -8.42 14.63
CA PRO A 12 8.30 -8.27 14.49
C PRO A 12 8.60 -7.39 13.27
N ASN A 13 9.59 -6.50 13.40
CA ASN A 13 9.91 -5.49 12.39
C ASN A 13 8.72 -4.57 12.05
N ALA A 14 7.84 -4.28 13.01
CA ALA A 14 6.94 -3.16 12.91
C ALA A 14 7.75 -1.89 12.66
N LEU A 15 7.88 -1.52 11.39
CA LEU A 15 8.28 -0.19 10.97
C LEU A 15 7.30 0.72 11.72
N ASN A 16 7.81 1.66 12.51
CA ASN A 16 7.02 2.56 13.36
C ASN A 16 6.17 3.51 12.48
N ILE A 17 5.22 2.93 11.77
CA ILE A 17 4.41 3.50 10.70
C ILE A 17 2.97 3.16 11.09
N SER A 18 2.15 4.20 11.19
CA SER A 18 0.76 4.04 11.62
C SER A 18 -0.05 3.26 10.58
N ILE A 19 -0.90 2.35 11.07
CA ILE A 19 -1.94 1.71 10.27
C ILE A 19 -3.21 2.55 10.43
N HIS A 20 -3.75 3.08 9.33
CA HIS A 20 -4.95 3.93 9.37
C HIS A 20 -6.24 3.17 9.09
N CYS A 21 -6.17 2.12 8.26
CA CYS A 21 -7.34 1.35 7.85
C CYS A 21 -6.95 -0.09 7.53
N PHE A 22 -7.94 -0.97 7.49
CA PHE A 22 -7.76 -2.34 7.05
C PHE A 22 -9.01 -2.85 6.31
N ALA A 23 -8.83 -3.89 5.51
CA ALA A 23 -9.91 -4.62 4.85
C ALA A 23 -9.59 -6.11 4.82
N THR A 24 -10.62 -6.94 4.94
CA THR A 24 -10.50 -8.40 4.88
C THR A 24 -10.83 -8.88 3.46
N LEU A 25 -9.96 -9.73 2.92
CA LEU A 25 -10.07 -10.30 1.57
C LEU A 25 -10.21 -11.83 1.65
N CYS A 26 -10.66 -12.45 0.55
CA CYS A 26 -10.70 -13.91 0.40
C CYS A 26 -11.28 -14.65 1.62
N GLU A 27 -12.47 -14.24 2.07
CA GLU A 27 -13.18 -14.85 3.21
C GLU A 27 -12.40 -14.87 4.54
N GLY A 28 -11.44 -13.96 4.72
CA GLY A 28 -10.65 -13.91 5.96
C GLY A 28 -9.23 -14.43 5.84
N GLN A 29 -8.86 -15.00 4.70
CA GLN A 29 -7.51 -15.55 4.48
C GLN A 29 -6.44 -14.47 4.33
N VAL A 30 -6.82 -13.26 3.94
CA VAL A 30 -5.88 -12.13 3.80
C VAL A 30 -6.46 -10.88 4.42
N MET A 31 -5.57 -10.12 5.09
CA MET A 31 -5.89 -8.79 5.57
C MET A 31 -5.01 -7.76 4.86
N ALA A 32 -5.65 -6.77 4.25
CA ALA A 32 -4.99 -5.61 3.69
C ALA A 32 -4.94 -4.49 4.72
N LEU A 33 -3.78 -3.86 4.89
CA LEU A 33 -3.50 -2.81 5.85
C LEU A 33 -3.06 -1.55 5.10
N GLY A 34 -3.74 -0.44 5.33
CA GLY A 34 -3.36 0.86 4.77
C GLY A 34 -2.42 1.60 5.71
N LEU A 35 -1.19 1.85 5.25
CA LEU A 35 -0.14 2.48 6.04
C LEU A 35 -0.05 4.00 5.78
N GLU A 36 0.56 4.72 6.73
CA GLU A 36 0.79 6.17 6.67
C GLU A 36 1.74 6.60 5.54
N ASN A 37 2.64 5.72 5.09
CA ASN A 37 3.62 5.99 4.04
C ASN A 37 3.13 5.59 2.63
N GLY A 38 1.82 5.53 2.41
CA GLY A 38 1.24 5.21 1.08
C GLY A 38 1.35 3.74 0.64
N ILE A 39 1.86 2.88 1.52
CA ILE A 39 1.95 1.43 1.26
C ILE A 39 0.65 0.74 1.69
N ILE A 40 0.18 -0.18 0.87
CA ILE A 40 -0.84 -1.17 1.25
C ILE A 40 -0.11 -2.48 1.54
N ARG A 41 -0.19 -2.95 2.79
CA ARG A 41 0.45 -4.20 3.23
C ARG A 41 -0.57 -5.32 3.29
N LEU A 42 -0.31 -6.42 2.58
CA LEU A 42 -1.10 -7.64 2.63
C LEU A 42 -0.44 -8.62 3.60
N VAL A 43 -1.20 -9.13 4.57
CA VAL A 43 -0.77 -10.16 5.50
C VAL A 43 -1.65 -11.39 5.35
N HIS A 44 -1.04 -12.56 5.42
CA HIS A 44 -1.78 -13.82 5.39
C HIS A 44 -2.38 -14.10 6.78
N CYS A 45 -3.57 -14.68 6.78
CA CYS A 45 -4.29 -15.08 7.97
C CYS A 45 -4.60 -16.57 7.84
N GLU A 46 -4.00 -17.38 8.70
CA GLU A 46 -4.21 -18.83 8.74
C GLU A 46 -5.08 -19.16 9.96
N ASP A 47 -6.24 -19.78 9.74
CA ASP A 47 -7.19 -20.17 10.78
C ASP A 47 -7.59 -19.05 11.76
N GLY A 48 -7.69 -17.82 11.26
CA GLY A 48 -8.04 -16.64 12.07
C GLY A 48 -6.87 -16.06 12.89
N VAL A 49 -5.67 -16.62 12.73
CA VAL A 49 -4.44 -16.05 13.27
C VAL A 49 -3.74 -15.27 12.17
N VAL A 50 -3.59 -13.97 12.38
CA VAL A 50 -2.85 -13.09 11.48
C VAL A 50 -1.36 -13.29 11.71
N ASP A 51 -0.65 -13.80 10.71
CA ASP A 51 0.81 -13.80 10.70
C ASP A 51 1.30 -12.48 10.09
N MET A 52 1.79 -11.58 10.95
CA MET A 52 2.31 -10.29 10.52
C MET A 52 3.79 -10.34 10.12
N THR A 53 4.42 -11.53 10.15
CA THR A 53 5.81 -11.72 9.72
C THR A 53 5.94 -11.92 8.21
N GLN A 54 4.94 -12.57 7.60
CA GLN A 54 4.85 -12.80 6.16
C GLN A 54 3.90 -11.77 5.56
N TYR A 55 4.47 -10.79 4.86
CA TYR A 55 3.70 -9.72 4.26
C TYR A 55 4.17 -9.37 2.85
N TYR A 56 3.26 -8.77 2.08
CA TYR A 56 3.53 -8.24 0.76
C TYR A 56 3.14 -6.75 0.71
N ASP A 57 4.09 -5.90 0.33
CA ASP A 57 3.90 -4.45 0.30
C ASP A 57 3.60 -3.97 -1.13
N LEU A 58 2.55 -3.17 -1.26
CA LEU A 58 2.13 -2.49 -2.48
C LEU A 58 2.32 -0.97 -2.30
N PRO A 59 3.47 -0.41 -2.71
CA PRO A 59 3.75 1.03 -2.63
C PRO A 59 3.07 1.77 -3.78
N MET A 60 1.78 2.06 -3.63
CA MET A 60 0.96 2.59 -4.72
C MET A 60 0.66 4.08 -4.59
N HIS A 61 0.51 4.59 -3.36
CA HIS A 61 0.32 6.01 -3.11
C HIS A 61 1.67 6.70 -2.82
N ASP A 62 1.68 8.04 -2.90
CA ASP A 62 2.87 8.83 -2.59
C ASP A 62 3.42 8.50 -1.19
N CYS A 63 4.74 8.33 -1.08
CA CYS A 63 5.37 7.84 0.14
C CYS A 63 5.50 8.91 1.25
N GLU A 64 5.32 10.19 0.93
CA GLU A 64 5.44 11.31 1.86
C GLU A 64 4.08 11.87 2.28
N GLN A 65 3.14 11.96 1.33
CA GLN A 65 1.82 12.57 1.53
C GLN A 65 0.65 11.66 1.15
N GLY A 66 0.92 10.44 0.66
CA GLY A 66 -0.07 9.51 0.15
C GLY A 66 -0.62 8.52 1.18
N ALA A 67 -0.67 8.87 2.47
CA ALA A 67 -1.20 8.00 3.52
C ALA A 67 -2.51 7.31 3.10
N VAL A 68 -2.56 5.98 3.22
CA VAL A 68 -3.72 5.19 2.78
C VAL A 68 -4.84 5.36 3.80
N ARG A 69 -5.86 6.15 3.45
CA ARG A 69 -6.96 6.53 4.36
C ARG A 69 -8.13 5.57 4.33
N ARG A 70 -8.29 4.81 3.25
CA ARG A 70 -9.40 3.87 3.13
C ARG A 70 -9.05 2.71 2.20
N LEU A 71 -9.48 1.52 2.61
CA LEU A 71 -9.51 0.31 1.82
C LEU A 71 -10.95 -0.22 1.84
N ILE A 72 -11.51 -0.53 0.68
CA ILE A 72 -12.85 -1.13 0.55
C ILE A 72 -12.84 -2.23 -0.50
N THR A 73 -13.61 -3.29 -0.24
CA THR A 73 -13.83 -4.36 -1.20
C THR A 73 -15.13 -4.15 -1.97
N SER A 74 -15.18 -4.65 -3.20
CA SER A 74 -16.43 -4.76 -3.94
C SER A 74 -17.38 -5.77 -3.27
N CYS A 75 -18.68 -5.65 -3.55
CA CYS A 75 -19.70 -6.54 -2.99
C CYS A 75 -19.50 -8.01 -3.37
N ASP A 76 -18.92 -8.28 -4.54
CA ASP A 76 -18.59 -9.62 -5.05
C ASP A 76 -17.20 -10.11 -4.61
N GLY A 77 -16.46 -9.31 -3.84
CA GLY A 77 -15.11 -9.64 -3.37
C GLY A 77 -14.04 -9.70 -4.46
N SER A 78 -14.35 -9.32 -5.71
CA SER A 78 -13.44 -9.42 -6.86
C SER A 78 -12.49 -8.23 -6.97
N TYR A 79 -12.76 -7.12 -6.29
CA TYR A 79 -11.95 -5.92 -6.32
C TYR A 79 -11.63 -5.38 -4.92
N LEU A 80 -10.42 -4.86 -4.77
CA LEU A 80 -10.01 -3.98 -3.68
C LEU A 80 -9.83 -2.56 -4.23
N TYR A 81 -10.31 -1.57 -3.52
CA TYR A 81 -10.05 -0.16 -3.82
C TYR A 81 -9.28 0.49 -2.67
N SER A 82 -8.29 1.32 -3.01
CA SER A 82 -7.57 2.16 -2.07
C SER A 82 -7.76 3.64 -2.35
N CYS A 83 -7.87 4.43 -1.29
CA CYS A 83 -7.88 5.88 -1.35
C CYS A 83 -6.73 6.43 -0.51
N GLY A 84 -5.85 7.20 -1.14
CA GLY A 84 -4.73 7.88 -0.48
C GLY A 84 -5.05 9.33 -0.18
N ALA A 85 -4.29 9.91 0.75
CA ALA A 85 -4.32 11.36 1.01
C ALA A 85 -3.71 12.19 -0.14
N ASP A 86 -3.03 11.52 -1.08
CA ASP A 86 -2.55 12.09 -2.36
C ASP A 86 -3.70 12.38 -3.35
N GLY A 87 -4.94 12.01 -3.02
CA GLY A 87 -6.11 12.21 -3.87
C GLY A 87 -6.28 11.15 -4.95
N ASN A 88 -5.37 10.15 -5.01
CA ASN A 88 -5.48 9.05 -5.96
C ASN A 88 -6.39 7.95 -5.43
N VAL A 89 -7.02 7.24 -6.37
CA VAL A 89 -7.79 6.03 -6.09
C VAL A 89 -7.29 4.92 -7.01
N PHE A 90 -6.89 3.80 -6.43
CA PHE A 90 -6.50 2.61 -7.19
C PHE A 90 -7.51 1.50 -7.00
N SER A 91 -7.71 0.71 -8.06
CA SER A 91 -8.47 -0.52 -8.04
C SER A 91 -7.56 -1.69 -8.33
N TYR A 92 -7.76 -2.79 -7.62
CA TYR A 92 -7.01 -4.01 -7.80
C TYR A 92 -7.94 -5.19 -7.99
N THR A 93 -7.58 -6.07 -8.92
CA THR A 93 -8.31 -7.33 -9.12
C THR A 93 -7.81 -8.35 -8.10
N ILE A 94 -8.75 -9.00 -7.42
CA ILE A 94 -8.49 -10.09 -6.48
C ILE A 94 -8.68 -11.39 -7.24
N ASN A 95 -7.58 -12.11 -7.46
CA ASN A 95 -7.64 -13.43 -8.06
C ASN A 95 -7.90 -14.47 -6.97
N HIS A 96 -9.09 -15.06 -6.98
CA HIS A 96 -9.46 -16.19 -6.12
C HIS A 96 -8.85 -17.49 -6.66
N TRP A 97 -7.53 -17.65 -6.55
CA TRP A 97 -6.93 -18.97 -6.78
C TRP A 97 -7.18 -19.85 -5.55
N PRO A 98 -7.57 -21.14 -5.69
CA PRO A 98 -7.67 -22.02 -4.53
C PRO A 98 -6.30 -22.09 -3.84
N PHE A 99 -6.24 -21.66 -2.58
CA PHE A 99 -5.02 -21.74 -1.76
C PHE A 99 -4.67 -23.22 -1.57
N VAL A 100 -3.77 -23.76 -2.38
CA VAL A 100 -3.24 -25.10 -2.22
C VAL A 100 -2.14 -25.01 -1.17
N SER A 101 -2.38 -25.53 0.04
CA SER A 101 -1.33 -25.73 1.03
C SER A 101 -0.20 -26.56 0.40
N PRO A 102 1.05 -26.09 0.37
CA PRO A 102 2.12 -26.80 -0.32
C PRO A 102 2.42 -28.13 0.38
N THR A 103 2.03 -29.24 -0.25
CA THR A 103 2.55 -30.56 0.11
C THR A 103 4.04 -30.63 -0.27
N PRO A 104 4.94 -31.14 0.59
CA PRO A 104 6.40 -31.04 0.46
C PRO A 104 7.02 -31.80 -0.73
N SER A 105 6.22 -32.40 -1.62
CA SER A 105 6.70 -33.21 -2.75
C SER A 105 6.70 -32.51 -4.11
N SER A 106 6.34 -31.22 -4.21
CA SER A 106 6.35 -30.49 -5.48
C SER A 106 7.11 -29.17 -5.39
N MET A 107 8.44 -29.25 -5.40
CA MET A 107 9.33 -28.09 -5.54
C MET A 107 9.60 -27.69 -7.01
N ALA A 108 8.68 -27.99 -7.91
CA ALA A 108 8.74 -27.49 -9.28
C ALA A 108 7.42 -26.80 -9.59
N THR A 109 7.50 -25.53 -10.00
CA THR A 109 6.38 -24.60 -10.25
C THR A 109 5.81 -23.94 -8.98
N ARG A 110 6.39 -22.79 -8.60
CA ARG A 110 5.85 -21.90 -7.56
C ARG A 110 4.69 -21.10 -8.15
N GLU A 111 3.46 -21.58 -7.96
CA GLU A 111 2.22 -20.84 -8.18
C GLU A 111 1.42 -20.88 -6.87
N GLY A 112 1.50 -19.79 -6.10
CA GLY A 112 0.93 -19.72 -4.76
C GLY A 112 1.08 -18.34 -4.14
N SER A 113 0.89 -17.30 -4.95
CA SER A 113 0.87 -15.91 -4.50
C SER A 113 -0.44 -15.28 -4.92
N ILE A 114 -1.12 -14.61 -4.00
CA ILE A 114 -2.24 -13.74 -4.34
C ILE A 114 -1.65 -12.57 -5.13
N TYR A 115 -1.85 -12.58 -6.44
CA TYR A 115 -1.50 -11.46 -7.30
C TYR A 115 -2.65 -10.46 -7.27
N VAL A 116 -2.41 -9.36 -6.58
CA VAL A 116 -3.22 -8.15 -6.66
C VAL A 116 -2.74 -7.39 -7.89
N SER A 117 -3.34 -7.65 -9.05
CA SER A 117 -2.97 -6.94 -10.28
C SER A 117 -3.65 -5.58 -10.31
N ALA A 118 -2.85 -4.51 -10.22
CA ALA A 118 -3.30 -3.19 -10.62
C ALA A 118 -3.54 -3.24 -12.13
N SER A 119 -4.80 -3.22 -12.54
CA SER A 119 -5.17 -3.22 -13.96
C SER A 119 -4.92 -1.82 -14.52
N ILE A 120 -3.67 -1.49 -14.84
CA ILE A 120 -3.34 -0.29 -15.61
C ILE A 120 -3.73 -0.58 -17.07
N PRO A 121 -4.58 0.24 -17.72
CA PRO A 121 -4.83 0.12 -19.15
C PRO A 121 -3.50 0.09 -19.91
N LYS A 122 -3.31 -0.93 -20.76
CA LYS A 122 -2.09 -1.14 -21.56
C LYS A 122 -1.98 -0.15 -22.73
N ASP A 123 -2.22 1.14 -22.51
CA ASP A 123 -1.69 2.15 -23.40
C ASP A 123 -0.23 2.35 -23.00
N VAL A 124 0.62 1.51 -23.59
CA VAL A 124 2.07 1.53 -23.43
C VAL A 124 2.58 2.84 -24.03
N VAL A 125 2.64 3.88 -23.20
CA VAL A 125 3.50 5.03 -23.45
C VAL A 125 4.93 4.52 -23.32
N ALA A 126 5.66 4.53 -24.44
CA ALA A 126 7.06 4.16 -24.47
C ALA A 126 7.84 5.11 -23.54
N ASP A 127 8.51 4.54 -22.53
CA ASP A 127 9.42 5.28 -21.67
C ASP A 127 10.51 5.92 -22.54
N MET A 128 10.53 7.26 -22.55
CA MET A 128 11.67 8.00 -23.10
C MET A 128 12.86 7.83 -22.16
N SER A 129 13.95 7.35 -22.75
CA SER A 129 15.23 7.01 -22.15
C SER A 129 15.76 8.01 -21.10
N GLY A 130 16.15 7.47 -19.94
CA GLY A 130 17.53 7.58 -19.46
C GLY A 130 18.09 8.94 -19.06
N GLU A 131 17.28 9.91 -18.64
CA GLU A 131 17.80 11.14 -18.02
C GLU A 131 17.30 11.28 -16.58
N THR A 132 18.24 11.63 -15.71
CA THR A 132 18.09 11.96 -14.28
C THR A 132 17.26 13.24 -14.09
N GLN A 133 16.06 13.29 -14.67
CA GLN A 133 15.17 14.43 -14.55
C GLN A 133 14.28 14.23 -13.33
N PRO A 134 14.17 15.22 -12.43
CA PRO A 134 13.25 15.16 -11.32
C PRO A 134 11.82 15.01 -11.84
N SER A 135 10.95 14.33 -11.07
CA SER A 135 9.56 14.20 -11.45
C SER A 135 8.89 15.57 -11.56
N LEU A 136 7.80 15.65 -12.34
CA LEU A 136 7.07 16.89 -12.56
C LEU A 136 6.50 17.44 -11.24
N GLU A 137 6.12 16.54 -10.34
CA GLU A 137 5.74 16.82 -8.94
C GLU A 137 6.91 17.37 -8.12
N GLN A 138 8.08 16.71 -8.17
CA GLN A 138 9.27 17.16 -7.45
C GLN A 138 9.68 18.58 -7.89
N THR A 139 9.62 18.84 -9.19
CA THR A 139 9.94 20.15 -9.79
C THR A 139 9.00 21.24 -9.26
N LYS A 140 7.70 20.95 -9.12
CA LYS A 140 6.73 21.89 -8.54
C LYS A 140 7.02 22.18 -7.07
N ARG A 141 7.29 21.14 -6.28
CA ARG A 141 7.60 21.29 -4.84
C ARG A 141 8.86 22.13 -4.63
N ASP A 142 9.90 21.87 -5.41
CA ASP A 142 11.16 22.62 -5.31
C ASP A 142 10.97 24.10 -5.69
N ALA A 143 10.17 24.37 -6.73
CA ALA A 143 9.84 25.74 -7.13
C ALA A 143 9.06 26.50 -6.05
N GLU A 144 8.08 25.85 -5.41
CA GLU A 144 7.30 26.45 -4.32
C GLU A 144 8.15 26.73 -3.08
N LYS A 145 9.04 25.80 -2.73
CA LYS A 145 9.99 25.97 -1.62
C LYS A 145 10.97 27.12 -1.87
N LEU A 146 11.46 27.25 -3.11
CA LEU A 146 12.33 28.36 -3.50
C LEU A 146 11.61 29.72 -3.37
N LEU A 147 10.33 29.77 -3.78
CA LEU A 147 9.50 30.97 -3.64
C LEU A 147 9.32 31.36 -2.17
N GLN A 148 9.01 30.40 -1.30
CA GLN A 148 8.86 30.65 0.14
C GLN A 148 10.15 31.18 0.78
N LEU A 149 11.31 30.62 0.40
CA LEU A 149 12.61 31.10 0.89
C LEU A 149 12.88 32.54 0.46
N LYS A 150 12.62 32.88 -0.81
CA LYS A 150 12.81 34.24 -1.32
C LYS A 150 11.94 35.26 -0.59
N LEU A 151 10.66 34.94 -0.38
CA LEU A 151 9.75 35.79 0.38
C LEU A 151 10.19 35.96 1.85
N ALA A 152 10.80 34.93 2.43
CA ALA A 152 11.34 35.01 3.79
C ALA A 152 12.61 35.88 3.86
N GLU A 153 13.46 35.89 2.83
CA GLU A 153 14.63 36.78 2.72
C GLU A 153 14.20 38.25 2.56
N GLU A 154 13.26 38.54 1.65
CA GLU A 154 12.73 39.90 1.45
C GLU A 154 12.09 40.47 2.75
N ARG A 155 11.47 39.61 3.57
CA ARG A 155 10.94 39.99 4.90
C ARG A 155 12.02 40.25 5.95
N LYS A 156 13.21 39.65 5.82
CA LYS A 156 14.33 39.91 6.73
C LYS A 156 15.07 41.19 6.37
N GLU A 157 15.10 41.56 5.09
CA GLU A 157 15.74 42.81 4.63
C GLU A 157 14.91 44.07 4.92
N THR A 158 13.62 43.90 5.24
CA THR A 158 12.68 45.00 5.54
C THR A 158 12.52 45.29 7.04
N VAL A 159 13.35 44.68 7.91
CA VAL A 159 13.42 44.89 9.37
C VAL A 159 14.78 45.45 9.73
#